data_AF-A0A6G4X5R1-F1
#
_entry.id   AF-A0A6G4X5R1-F1
#
_cell.length_a   1.000
_cell.length_b   1.000
_cell.length_c   1.000
_cell.angle_alpha   90.00
_cell.angle_beta   90.00
_cell.angle_gamma   90.00
#
_symmetry.space_group_name_H-M   'P 1'
#
loop_
_entity.id
_entity.type
_entity.pdbx_description
1 polymer ?
#
loop_
_entity_poly.entity_id
_entity_poly.type
_entity_poly.pdbx_seq_one_letter_code
_entity_poly.pdbx_strand_id
1 'polypeptide(L)' 'MPVSTPGGGSAARGQRRSVIQDHIALAEIELCGELMIAASAAEERLSLARIDEVLSRAAGELDGVPESSR' A
#
# COMPACT_ATOMS: atom_id res chain seq x y z
N MET A 1 14.99 17.95 -40.46
CA MET A 1 14.34 17.78 -39.15
C MET A 1 13.44 16.55 -39.22
N PRO A 2 13.78 15.40 -38.61
CA PRO A 2 12.85 14.28 -38.54
C PRO A 2 11.79 14.57 -37.48
N VAL A 3 10.52 14.61 -37.89
CA VAL A 3 9.39 14.63 -36.96
C VAL A 3 9.18 13.21 -36.46
N SER A 4 9.66 12.94 -35.24
CA SER A 4 9.37 11.69 -34.54
C SER A 4 7.93 11.74 -34.06
N THR A 5 7.08 10.86 -34.60
CA THR A 5 5.74 10.64 -34.09
C THR A 5 5.82 9.94 -32.72
N PRO A 6 5.07 10.38 -31.70
CA PRO A 6 4.95 9.61 -30.47
C PRO A 6 4.03 8.41 -30.72
N GLY A 7 4.59 7.22 -30.58
CA GLY A 7 3.88 5.94 -30.65
C GLY A 7 2.79 5.87 -29.57
N GLY A 8 1.55 6.11 -29.98
CA GLY A 8 0.35 5.80 -29.19
C GLY A 8 0.12 4.29 -29.19
N GLY A 9 0.46 3.62 -28.10
CA GLY A 9 0.20 2.18 -27.96
C GLY A 9 0.43 1.57 -26.57
N SER A 10 1.06 2.28 -25.63
CA SER A 10 1.39 1.70 -24.31
C SER A 10 0.99 2.59 -23.12
N ALA A 11 0.06 3.54 -23.28
CA ALA A 11 -0.37 4.41 -22.19
C ALA A 11 -1.36 3.73 -21.24
N ALA A 12 -2.38 3.03 -21.76
CA ALA A 12 -3.48 2.49 -20.93
C ALA A 12 -3.06 1.35 -19.96
N ARG A 13 -1.97 0.63 -20.26
CA ARG A 13 -1.41 -0.45 -19.40
C ARG A 13 -0.35 0.08 -18.42
N GLY A 14 0.26 1.23 -18.72
CA GLY A 14 1.10 1.98 -17.78
C GLY A 14 0.25 2.77 -16.77
N GLN A 15 -0.81 3.41 -17.25
CA GLN A 15 -1.72 4.23 -16.44
C GLN A 15 -2.42 3.44 -15.34
N ARG A 16 -2.96 2.24 -15.66
CA ARG A 16 -3.61 1.38 -14.67
C ARG A 16 -2.65 0.83 -13.61
N ARG A 17 -1.41 0.53 -14.00
CA ARG A 17 -0.38 0.13 -13.03
C ARG A 17 -0.04 1.29 -12.11
N SER A 18 0.15 2.51 -12.64
CA SER A 18 0.42 3.69 -11.81
C SER A 18 -0.67 3.90 -10.77
N VAL A 19 -1.96 3.89 -11.16
CA VAL A 19 -3.06 4.08 -10.21
C VAL A 19 -3.06 3.01 -9.10
N ILE A 20 -2.82 1.73 -9.45
CA ILE A 20 -2.73 0.66 -8.45
C ILE A 20 -1.51 0.84 -7.53
N GLN A 21 -0.35 1.24 -8.06
CA GLN A 21 0.83 1.53 -7.24
C GLN A 21 0.60 2.74 -6.31
N ASP A 22 -0.10 3.77 -6.78
CA ASP A 22 -0.44 4.95 -5.99
C ASP A 22 -1.36 4.59 -4.82
N HIS A 23 -2.34 3.70 -5.04
CA HIS A 23 -3.20 3.19 -3.97
C HIS A 23 -2.45 2.34 -2.94
N ILE A 24 -1.52 1.49 -3.39
CA ILE A 24 -0.68 0.69 -2.48
C ILE A 24 0.21 1.61 -1.64
N ALA A 25 0.86 2.59 -2.26
CA ALA A 25 1.71 3.54 -1.54
C ALA A 25 0.93 4.35 -0.50
N LEU A 26 -0.29 4.79 -0.83
CA LEU A 26 -1.16 5.49 0.11
C LEU A 26 -1.57 4.58 1.29
N ALA A 27 -1.92 3.33 1.03
CA ALA A 27 -2.26 2.36 2.08
C ALA A 27 -1.07 2.05 2.99
N GLU A 28 0.14 1.91 2.43
CA GLU A 28 1.37 1.74 3.22
C GLU A 28 1.68 2.97 4.09
N ILE A 29 1.52 4.18 3.56
CA ILE A 29 1.75 5.42 4.32
C ILE A 29 0.77 5.51 5.50
N GLU A 30 -0.51 5.20 5.27
CA GLU A 30 -1.54 5.22 6.31
C GLU A 30 -1.25 4.19 7.41
N LEU A 31 -0.92 2.94 7.03
CA LEU A 31 -0.52 1.89 7.97
C LEU A 31 0.73 2.28 8.78
N CYS A 32 1.73 2.89 8.13
CA CYS A 32 2.96 3.30 8.78
C CYS A 32 2.70 4.41 9.82
N GLY A 33 1.77 5.34 9.53
CA GLY A 33 1.32 6.36 10.46
C GLY A 33 0.68 5.78 11.72
N GLU A 34 -0.26 4.86 11.55
CA GLU A 34 -0.94 4.16 12.66
C GLU A 34 0.07 3.39 13.54
N LEU A 35 1.01 2.67 12.94
CA LEU A 35 2.04 1.93 13.67
C LEU A 35 2.99 2.86 14.45
N MET A 36 3.34 4.02 13.89
CA MET A 36 4.21 5.00 14.56
C MET A 36 3.52 5.61 15.79
N ILE A 37 2.21 5.88 15.70
CA ILE A 37 1.39 6.33 16.83
C ILE A 37 1.29 5.23 17.88
N ALA A 38 0.97 3.99 17.50
CA ALA A 38 0.87 2.86 18.42
C ALA A 38 2.21 2.58 19.14
N ALA A 39 3.33 2.68 18.42
CA ALA A 39 4.66 2.52 18.97
C ALA A 39 5.05 3.69 19.90
N SER A 40 4.66 4.92 19.57
CA SER A 40 4.94 6.09 20.40
C SER A 40 4.05 6.18 21.64
N ALA A 41 2.84 5.61 21.58
CA ALA A 41 1.93 5.50 22.72
C ALA A 41 2.30 4.34 23.65
N ALA A 42 3.13 3.41 23.19
CA ALA A 42 3.69 2.38 24.05
C ALA A 42 4.75 3.02 24.98
N GLU A 43 4.56 2.89 26.30
CA GLU A 43 5.48 3.46 27.30
C GLU A 43 6.89 2.84 27.26
N GLU A 44 7.04 1.68 26.63
CA GLU A 44 8.31 1.00 26.36
C GLU A 44 8.38 0.53 24.90
N ARG A 45 9.60 0.43 24.32
CA ARG A 45 9.78 -0.10 22.96
C ARG A 45 9.16 -1.49 22.84
N LEU A 46 8.22 -1.63 21.91
CA LEU A 46 7.61 -2.92 21.59
C LEU A 46 8.68 -3.96 21.26
N SER A 47 8.51 -5.18 21.78
CA SER A 47 9.36 -6.30 21.40
C SER A 47 9.10 -6.70 19.94
N LEU A 48 10.12 -7.22 19.26
CA LEU A 48 10.00 -7.69 17.87
C LEU A 48 8.85 -8.69 17.69
N ALA A 49 8.69 -9.63 18.63
CA ALA A 49 7.60 -10.60 18.58
C ALA A 49 6.20 -9.95 18.62
N ARG A 50 6.04 -8.83 19.35
CA ARG A 50 4.76 -8.11 19.41
C ARG A 50 4.52 -7.24 18.18
N ILE A 51 5.59 -6.73 17.56
CA ILE A 51 5.52 -6.03 16.27
C ILE A 51 5.04 -6.99 15.18
N ASP A 52 5.62 -8.19 15.10
CA ASP A 52 5.23 -9.21 14.12
C ASP A 52 3.77 -9.65 14.28
N GLU A 53 3.29 -9.81 15.53
CA GLU A 53 1.89 -10.13 15.82
C GLU A 53 0.92 -9.06 15.30
N VAL A 54 1.22 -7.78 15.54
CA VAL A 54 0.39 -6.66 15.09
C VAL A 54 0.38 -6.55 13.57
N LEU A 55 1.56 -6.68 12.93
CA LEU A 55 1.67 -6.67 11.48
C LEU A 55 0.88 -7.82 10.83
N SER A 56 0.92 -9.01 11.42
CA SER A 56 0.16 -10.16 10.91
C SER A 56 -1.35 -9.98 11.03
N ARG A 57 -1.84 -9.33 12.11
CA ARG A 57 -3.28 -9.03 12.26
C ARG A 57 -3.72 -7.97 11.24
N ALA A 58 -2.96 -6.89 11.12
CA ALA A 58 -3.26 -5.81 10.17
C ALA A 58 -3.27 -6.32 8.72
N ALA A 59 -2.32 -7.18 8.36
CA ALA A 59 -2.30 -7.80 7.04
C ALA A 59 -3.54 -8.67 6.78
N GLY A 60 -4.02 -9.42 7.77
CA GLY A 60 -5.23 -10.23 7.65
C GLY A 60 -6.53 -9.42 7.58
N GLU A 61 -6.56 -8.23 8.20
CA GLU A 61 -7.70 -7.31 8.16
C GLU A 61 -7.80 -6.56 6.83
N LEU A 62 -6.66 -6.22 6.22
CA LEU A 62 -6.58 -5.58 4.90
C LEU A 62 -6.96 -6.52 3.74
N ASP A 63 -6.72 -7.82 3.89
CA ASP A 63 -7.11 -8.84 2.90
C ASP A 63 -8.61 -9.19 2.97
N GLY A 64 -9.30 -8.72 4.02
CA GLY A 64 -10.73 -8.89 4.25
C GLY A 64 -11.64 -8.01 3.39
N VAL A 65 -11.24 -7.62 2.17
CA VAL A 65 -12.18 -7.05 1.20
C VAL A 65 -13.13 -8.19 0.80
N PRO A 66 -14.43 -8.16 1.18
CA PRO A 66 -15.37 -9.11 0.60
C PRO A 66 -15.37 -8.87 -0.91
N GLU A 67 -15.10 -9.92 -1.69
CA GLU A 67 -15.46 -9.99 -3.12
C GLU A 67 -16.99 -9.80 -3.21
N SER A 68 -17.44 -8.55 -3.11
CA SER A 68 -18.83 -8.21 -3.25
C SER A 68 -19.11 -8.13 -4.73
N SER A 69 -19.75 -9.20 -5.20
CA SER A 69 -20.44 -9.35 -6.49
C SER A 69 -19.59 -9.93 -7.62
N ARG A 70 -19.70 -11.25 -7.77
CA ARG A 70 -19.45 -11.99 -9.01
C ARG A 70 -20.73 -12.68 -9.45
#